data_AF-A0A2J4PC34-F1
#
_entry.id   AF-A0A2J4PC34-F1
#
_cell.length_a   1.000
_cell.length_b   1.000
_cell.length_c   1.000
_cell.angle_alpha   90.00
_cell.angle_beta   90.00
_cell.angle_gamma   90.00
#
_symmetry.space_group_name_H-M   'P 1'
#
loop_
_entity.id
_entity.type
_entity.pdbx_description
1 polymer ?
#
loop_
_entity_poly.entity_id
_entity_poly.type
_entity_poly.pdbx_seq_one_letter_code
_entity_poly.pdbx_strand_id
1 'polypeptide(L)'
;TPLTLAAAENRALIHHTHFDERGLGHLALGLAKASGQPVAVIVTSGTATANLYPALIEAGLTGEKLILLTADRPPELIDCGANQAIRQPGMFASHPSQTLSLPRPSQDISARWLVSTLDQALGALHCGGVHINCPFAEPLYGDMDDTGAEWQQQLGDWWQSDKPWLRHSLHLESEKQRDWFFWRQKRGVVVAGRMRAEEGVKVAEWAKTLGWPLIGDVLSQTGQPLPCADLWLGNGKAVSELAQAQIIVQLGSSLTSKRVLQWQATCEPEETGWF
;
A
#
# COMPACT_ATOMS: atom_id res chain seq x y z
N THR A 1 0.38 -0.95 25.42
CA THR A 1 0.33 0.27 26.24
C THR A 1 1.18 1.40 25.69
N PRO A 2 2.52 1.28 25.51
CA PRO A 2 3.34 2.44 25.12
C PRO A 2 2.91 3.10 23.79
N LEU A 3 2.71 2.28 22.74
CA LEU A 3 2.23 2.76 21.44
C LEU A 3 0.86 3.45 21.53
N THR A 4 -0.07 2.85 22.27
CA THR A 4 -1.44 3.35 22.39
C THR A 4 -1.52 4.66 23.16
N LEU A 5 -0.77 4.80 24.26
CA LEU A 5 -0.70 6.04 25.03
C LEU A 5 -0.07 7.17 24.21
N ALA A 6 1.07 6.91 23.56
CA ALA A 6 1.72 7.87 22.68
C ALA A 6 0.81 8.32 21.52
N ALA A 7 0.03 7.39 20.93
CA ALA A 7 -0.93 7.72 19.90
C ALA A 7 -2.09 8.58 20.46
N ALA A 8 -2.63 8.24 21.64
CA ALA A 8 -3.74 8.96 22.26
C ALA A 8 -3.38 10.40 22.66
N GLU A 9 -2.13 10.65 23.06
CA GLU A 9 -1.63 11.99 23.40
C GLU A 9 -1.33 12.85 22.16
N ASN A 10 -1.12 12.22 20.99
CA ASN A 10 -0.82 12.94 19.76
C ASN A 10 -2.10 13.46 19.07
N ARG A 11 -2.31 14.78 19.16
CA ARG A 11 -3.47 15.48 18.60
C ARG A 11 -3.56 15.51 17.07
N ALA A 12 -2.49 15.12 16.36
CA ALA A 12 -2.50 15.06 14.90
C ALA A 12 -3.23 13.81 14.37
N LEU A 13 -3.50 12.83 15.23
CA LEU A 13 -4.10 11.56 14.84
C LEU A 13 -5.62 11.58 15.02
N ILE A 14 -6.33 10.93 14.08
CA ILE A 14 -7.73 10.55 14.24
C ILE A 14 -7.75 9.09 14.69
N HIS A 15 -8.31 8.83 15.87
CA HIS A 15 -8.31 7.48 16.44
C HIS A 15 -9.57 6.72 16.08
N HIS A 16 -9.39 5.49 15.59
CA HIS A 16 -10.44 4.52 15.41
C HIS A 16 -10.13 3.28 16.26
N THR A 17 -11.13 2.76 16.96
CA THR A 17 -10.97 1.57 17.81
C THR A 17 -11.86 0.44 17.30
N HIS A 18 -11.35 -0.78 17.41
CA HIS A 18 -12.11 -1.98 17.11
C HIS A 18 -11.58 -3.15 17.95
N PHE A 19 -12.45 -4.13 18.22
CA PHE A 19 -12.13 -5.27 19.08
C PHE A 19 -11.70 -6.52 18.30
N ASP A 20 -12.02 -6.61 17.01
CA ASP A 20 -11.55 -7.66 16.11
C ASP A 20 -10.40 -7.08 15.29
N GLU A 21 -9.16 -7.56 15.52
CA GLU A 21 -7.99 -7.03 14.82
C GLU A 21 -8.03 -7.27 13.31
N ARG A 22 -8.71 -8.33 12.84
CA ARG A 22 -8.92 -8.54 11.39
C ARG A 22 -9.85 -7.48 10.84
N GLY A 23 -10.91 -7.15 11.58
CA GLY A 23 -11.78 -6.02 11.26
C GLY A 23 -11.03 -4.68 11.28
N LEU A 24 -10.13 -4.49 12.24
CA LEU A 24 -9.31 -3.29 12.38
C LEU A 24 -8.38 -3.11 11.17
N GLY A 25 -7.76 -4.20 10.72
CA GLY A 25 -6.95 -4.22 9.51
C GLY A 25 -7.74 -3.79 8.27
N HIS A 26 -8.96 -4.30 8.08
CA HIS A 26 -9.80 -3.91 6.94
C HIS A 26 -10.36 -2.50 7.05
N LEU A 27 -10.64 -2.02 8.27
CA LEU A 27 -10.99 -0.62 8.50
C LEU A 27 -9.84 0.30 8.05
N ALA A 28 -8.61 0.00 8.48
CA ALA A 28 -7.43 0.75 8.07
C ALA A 28 -7.20 0.69 6.56
N LEU A 29 -7.41 -0.48 5.94
CA LEU A 29 -7.35 -0.65 4.48
C LEU A 29 -8.34 0.26 3.76
N GLY A 30 -9.60 0.31 4.22
CA GLY A 30 -10.63 1.19 3.65
C GLY A 30 -10.28 2.68 3.80
N LEU A 31 -9.77 3.07 4.97
CA LEU A 31 -9.31 4.44 5.22
C LEU A 31 -8.14 4.83 4.31
N ALA A 32 -7.15 3.94 4.15
CA ALA A 32 -6.00 4.17 3.27
C ALA A 32 -6.43 4.25 1.79
N LYS A 33 -7.34 3.36 1.36
CA LYS A 33 -7.87 3.33 -0.01
C LYS A 33 -8.62 4.61 -0.36
N ALA A 34 -9.45 5.13 0.56
CA ALA A 34 -10.25 6.34 0.33
C ALA A 34 -9.43 7.64 0.43
N SER A 35 -8.49 7.71 1.36
CA SER A 35 -7.68 8.93 1.59
C SER A 35 -6.45 9.03 0.68
N GLY A 36 -5.95 7.91 0.18
CA GLY A 36 -4.65 7.83 -0.50
C GLY A 36 -3.46 8.10 0.43
N GLN A 37 -3.68 8.15 1.74
CA GLN A 37 -2.65 8.42 2.77
C GLN A 37 -2.25 7.13 3.51
N PRO A 38 -1.04 7.08 4.10
CA PRO A 38 -0.67 6.01 5.01
C PRO A 38 -1.56 5.99 6.26
N VAL A 39 -2.00 4.79 6.67
CA VAL A 39 -2.80 4.58 7.88
C VAL A 39 -2.09 3.62 8.83
N ALA A 40 -1.89 4.06 10.07
CA ALA A 40 -1.26 3.24 11.10
C ALA A 40 -2.26 2.34 11.84
N VAL A 41 -1.83 1.15 12.22
CA VAL A 41 -2.59 0.16 13.00
C VAL A 41 -1.75 -0.26 14.19
N ILE A 42 -2.29 -0.17 15.40
CA ILE A 42 -1.64 -0.62 16.63
C ILE A 42 -2.37 -1.85 17.15
N VAL A 43 -1.64 -2.94 17.38
CA VAL A 43 -2.15 -4.16 18.02
C VAL A 43 -1.20 -4.65 19.10
N THR A 44 -1.74 -5.42 20.05
CA THR A 44 -0.95 -6.12 21.06
C THR A 44 -0.21 -7.34 20.47
N SER A 45 0.66 -7.98 21.26
CA SER A 45 1.39 -9.17 20.85
C SER A 45 0.50 -10.40 20.65
N GLY A 46 1.00 -11.40 19.94
CA GLY A 46 0.33 -12.69 19.77
C GLY A 46 -0.58 -12.75 18.55
N THR A 47 -1.72 -13.43 18.68
CA THR A 47 -2.66 -13.66 17.56
C THR A 47 -3.31 -12.38 17.03
N ALA A 48 -3.35 -11.31 17.84
CA ALA A 48 -3.77 -9.98 17.41
C ALA A 48 -2.96 -9.51 16.18
N THR A 49 -1.64 -9.73 16.19
CA THR A 49 -0.76 -9.47 15.04
C THR A 49 -1.14 -10.33 13.83
N ALA A 50 -1.32 -11.64 14.02
CA ALA A 50 -1.66 -12.56 12.92
C ALA A 50 -2.99 -12.21 12.23
N ASN A 51 -3.94 -11.62 12.94
CA ASN A 51 -5.23 -11.21 12.37
C ASN A 51 -5.12 -10.05 11.36
N LEU A 52 -4.02 -9.30 11.36
CA LEU A 52 -3.78 -8.24 10.37
C LEU A 52 -3.39 -8.76 8.99
N TYR A 53 -3.06 -10.06 8.88
CA TYR A 53 -2.50 -10.65 7.66
C TYR A 53 -3.38 -10.46 6.42
N PRO A 54 -4.72 -10.68 6.45
CA PRO A 54 -5.55 -10.51 5.25
C PRO A 54 -5.53 -9.08 4.70
N ALA A 55 -5.60 -8.08 5.58
CA ALA A 55 -5.57 -6.67 5.17
C ALA A 55 -4.20 -6.27 4.64
N LEU A 56 -3.13 -6.80 5.23
CA LEU A 56 -1.76 -6.60 4.75
C LEU A 56 -1.54 -7.21 3.35
N ILE A 57 -2.04 -8.42 3.12
CA ILE A 57 -1.95 -9.09 1.82
C ILE A 57 -2.66 -8.26 0.75
N GLU A 58 -3.90 -7.83 1.03
CA GLU A 58 -4.67 -7.01 0.11
C GLU A 58 -3.95 -5.67 -0.16
N ALA A 59 -3.43 -5.00 0.88
CA ALA A 59 -2.63 -3.80 0.72
C ALA A 59 -1.40 -4.02 -0.19
N GLY A 60 -0.72 -5.16 -0.08
CA GLY A 60 0.40 -5.52 -0.96
C GLY A 60 -0.01 -5.73 -2.42
N LEU A 61 -1.26 -6.13 -2.69
CA LEU A 61 -1.79 -6.34 -4.04
C LEU A 61 -2.40 -5.07 -4.64
N THR A 62 -3.05 -4.24 -3.80
CA THR A 62 -3.82 -3.09 -4.26
C THR A 62 -3.19 -1.74 -3.98
N GLY A 63 -2.11 -1.72 -3.18
CA GLY A 63 -1.17 -0.62 -3.05
C GLY A 63 -1.39 0.30 -1.84
N GLU A 64 -2.41 0.04 -1.02
CA GLU A 64 -2.71 0.83 0.18
C GLU A 64 -1.55 0.83 1.17
N LYS A 65 -1.28 2.00 1.75
CA LYS A 65 -0.16 2.19 2.68
C LYS A 65 -0.61 1.91 4.11
N LEU A 66 -0.36 0.69 4.59
CA LEU A 66 -0.65 0.30 5.97
C LEU A 66 0.63 0.27 6.81
N ILE A 67 0.64 0.94 7.97
CA ILE A 67 1.78 0.94 8.90
C ILE A 67 1.38 0.11 10.13
N LEU A 68 1.81 -1.14 10.19
CA LEU A 68 1.45 -2.07 11.26
C LEU A 68 2.45 -1.97 12.41
N LEU A 69 2.05 -1.31 13.49
CA LEU A 69 2.80 -1.18 14.74
C LEU A 69 2.38 -2.32 15.69
N THR A 70 3.13 -3.42 15.67
CA THR A 70 2.78 -4.63 16.42
C THR A 70 3.62 -4.69 17.69
N ALA A 71 2.99 -4.50 18.85
CA ALA A 71 3.69 -4.65 20.12
C ALA A 71 4.18 -6.11 20.27
N ASP A 72 5.33 -6.30 20.89
CA ASP A 72 5.92 -7.61 21.11
C ASP A 72 6.49 -7.75 22.53
N ARG A 73 6.72 -8.99 22.94
CA ARG A 73 7.48 -9.30 24.15
C ARG A 73 8.97 -9.09 23.90
N PRO A 74 9.74 -8.71 24.95
CA PRO A 74 11.17 -8.51 24.80
C PRO A 74 11.87 -9.87 24.53
N PRO A 75 13.07 -9.87 23.92
CA PRO A 75 13.74 -11.10 23.48
C PRO A 75 13.87 -12.18 24.57
N GLU A 76 14.08 -11.78 25.82
CA GLU A 76 14.18 -12.67 26.98
C GLU A 76 12.90 -13.46 27.31
N LEU A 77 11.75 -13.09 26.73
CA LEU A 77 10.45 -13.75 26.93
C LEU A 77 9.95 -14.51 25.70
N ILE A 78 10.78 -14.67 24.66
CA ILE A 78 10.44 -15.43 23.46
C ILE A 78 10.89 -16.90 23.63
N ASP A 79 10.08 -17.83 23.11
CA ASP A 79 10.35 -19.28 23.11
C ASP A 79 10.57 -19.93 24.50
N CYS A 80 10.07 -19.30 25.57
CA CYS A 80 10.19 -19.78 26.95
C CYS A 80 8.84 -20.13 27.62
N GLY A 81 7.75 -20.18 26.85
CA GLY A 81 6.41 -20.48 27.36
C GLY A 81 5.71 -19.29 28.03
N ALA A 82 6.23 -18.06 27.86
CA ALA A 82 5.56 -16.85 28.33
C ALA A 82 4.20 -16.66 27.65
N ASN A 83 3.20 -16.26 28.44
CA ASN A 83 1.85 -16.05 27.94
C ASN A 83 1.82 -14.93 26.87
N GLN A 84 1.08 -15.17 25.77
CA GLN A 84 0.93 -14.25 24.64
C GLN A 84 2.26 -13.79 24.00
N ALA A 85 3.32 -14.61 24.08
CA ALA A 85 4.58 -14.42 23.37
C ALA A 85 4.66 -15.37 22.17
N ILE A 86 4.88 -14.83 20.97
CA ILE A 86 5.11 -15.59 19.74
C ILE A 86 6.28 -14.98 18.98
N ARG A 87 6.84 -15.70 18.00
CA ARG A 87 7.84 -15.15 17.08
C ARG A 87 7.17 -14.23 16.06
N GLN A 88 7.18 -12.92 16.31
CA GLN A 88 6.58 -11.92 15.40
C GLN A 88 7.52 -11.42 14.28
N PRO A 89 8.84 -11.24 14.49
CA PRO A 89 9.72 -10.81 13.42
C PRO A 89 9.65 -11.75 12.20
N GLY A 90 9.30 -11.19 11.03
CA GLY A 90 9.17 -11.94 9.78
C GLY A 90 7.91 -12.80 9.64
N MET A 91 6.94 -12.71 10.57
CA MET A 91 5.75 -13.57 10.53
C MET A 91 4.83 -13.34 9.32
N PHE A 92 4.93 -12.16 8.70
CA PHE A 92 4.20 -11.82 7.47
C PHE A 92 4.97 -12.14 6.18
N ALA A 93 6.10 -12.84 6.28
CA ALA A 93 6.94 -13.26 5.16
C ALA A 93 7.23 -12.09 4.20
N SER A 94 6.95 -12.26 2.91
CA SER A 94 7.23 -11.28 1.85
C SER A 94 6.07 -10.33 1.56
N HIS A 95 5.00 -10.33 2.35
CA HIS A 95 3.83 -9.51 2.08
C HIS A 95 4.02 -8.01 2.42
N PRO A 96 4.71 -7.63 3.51
CA PRO A 96 5.09 -6.23 3.70
C PRO A 96 6.10 -5.78 2.66
N SER A 97 5.92 -4.57 2.14
CA SER A 97 6.91 -3.88 1.30
C SER A 97 8.18 -3.55 2.08
N GLN A 98 8.06 -3.30 3.39
CA GLN A 98 9.18 -3.11 4.31
C GLN A 98 8.87 -3.80 5.65
N THR A 99 9.89 -4.38 6.27
CA THR A 99 9.78 -4.98 7.60
C THR A 99 10.88 -4.41 8.49
N LEU A 100 10.50 -3.88 9.65
CA LEU A 100 11.38 -3.38 10.69
C LEU A 100 11.14 -4.20 11.96
N SER A 101 12.20 -4.82 12.47
CA SER A 101 12.19 -5.42 13.80
C SER A 101 12.99 -4.51 14.72
N LEU A 102 12.30 -3.70 15.52
CA LEU A 102 12.98 -2.79 16.44
C LEU A 102 13.69 -3.58 17.54
N PRO A 103 14.86 -3.11 18.01
CA PRO A 103 15.55 -3.70 19.15
C PRO A 103 14.78 -3.43 20.44
N ARG A 104 15.15 -4.15 21.50
CA ARG A 104 14.70 -3.83 22.86
C ARG A 104 15.01 -2.35 23.16
N PRO A 105 14.05 -1.55 23.65
CA PRO A 105 14.29 -0.15 23.98
C PRO A 105 15.47 0.01 24.95
N SER A 106 16.42 0.87 24.58
CA SER A 106 17.55 1.31 25.42
C SER A 106 17.94 2.73 25.02
N GLN A 107 18.36 3.55 26.00
CA GLN A 107 18.90 4.89 25.76
C GLN A 107 20.27 4.86 25.08
N ASP A 108 20.96 3.71 25.07
CA ASP A 108 22.21 3.50 24.34
C ASP A 108 22.01 3.60 22.81
N ILE A 109 20.79 3.33 22.34
CA ILE A 109 20.41 3.46 20.94
C ILE A 109 19.84 4.86 20.75
N SER A 110 20.54 5.72 20.01
CA SER A 110 20.14 7.13 19.87
C SER A 110 18.74 7.32 19.26
N ALA A 111 18.03 8.38 19.67
CA ALA A 111 16.75 8.78 19.08
C ALA A 111 16.84 9.02 17.57
N ARG A 112 17.98 9.59 17.13
CA ARG A 112 18.27 9.84 15.71
C ARG A 112 18.28 8.56 14.88
N TRP A 113 18.80 7.47 15.42
CA TRP A 113 18.76 6.17 14.74
C TRP A 113 17.33 5.70 14.55
N LEU A 114 16.52 5.72 15.63
CA LEU A 114 15.13 5.26 15.57
C LEU A 114 14.31 6.05 14.53
N VAL A 115 14.33 7.38 14.59
CA VAL A 115 13.59 8.21 13.64
C VAL A 115 14.11 8.04 12.20
N SER A 116 15.43 7.93 12.00
CA SER A 116 16.01 7.72 10.67
C SER A 116 15.60 6.37 10.07
N THR A 117 15.53 5.31 10.89
CA THR A 117 15.08 3.98 10.45
C THR A 117 13.61 4.00 10.03
N LEU A 118 12.76 4.69 10.79
CA LEU A 118 11.35 4.87 10.43
C LEU A 118 11.20 5.68 9.14
N ASP A 119 11.91 6.81 9.04
CA ASP A 119 11.89 7.67 7.86
C ASP A 119 12.39 6.96 6.60
N GLN A 120 13.42 6.13 6.72
CA GLN A 120 13.92 5.35 5.59
C GLN A 120 12.87 4.37 5.08
N ALA A 121 12.20 3.63 5.97
CA ALA A 121 11.16 2.67 5.60
C ALA A 121 9.93 3.35 4.99
N LEU A 122 9.45 4.43 5.61
CA LEU A 122 8.29 5.17 5.12
C LEU A 122 8.60 5.95 3.84
N GLY A 123 9.81 6.49 3.72
CA GLY A 123 10.28 7.21 2.55
C GLY A 123 10.54 6.32 1.34
N ALA A 124 10.92 5.06 1.56
CA ALA A 124 11.01 4.04 0.52
C ALA A 124 9.66 3.41 0.15
N LEU A 125 8.58 3.68 0.92
CA LEU A 125 7.28 3.05 0.73
C LEU A 125 6.54 3.64 -0.48
N HIS A 126 6.69 3.00 -1.63
CA HIS A 126 5.92 3.31 -2.82
C HIS A 126 4.44 2.90 -2.66
N CYS A 127 4.19 1.65 -2.27
CA CYS A 127 2.86 1.08 -2.06
C CYS A 127 2.92 -0.10 -1.07
N GLY A 128 1.76 -0.55 -0.56
CA GLY A 128 1.66 -1.72 0.31
C GLY A 128 1.96 -1.45 1.80
N GLY A 129 2.11 -2.52 2.58
CA GLY A 129 2.26 -2.42 4.03
C GLY A 129 3.70 -2.34 4.53
N VAL A 130 3.89 -1.72 5.70
CA VAL A 130 5.11 -1.76 6.50
C VAL A 130 4.81 -2.47 7.81
N HIS A 131 5.56 -3.51 8.13
CA HIS A 131 5.49 -4.16 9.44
C HIS A 131 6.58 -3.59 10.34
N ILE A 132 6.20 -3.03 11.49
CA ILE A 132 7.11 -2.53 12.51
C ILE A 132 6.83 -3.29 13.81
N ASN A 133 7.71 -4.23 14.14
CA ASN A 133 7.65 -4.99 15.37
C ASN A 133 8.30 -4.19 16.51
N CYS A 134 7.56 -3.99 17.61
CA CYS A 134 7.93 -3.10 18.69
C CYS A 134 8.00 -3.86 20.04
N PRO A 135 9.16 -4.42 20.43
CA PRO A 135 9.29 -5.13 21.70
C PRO A 135 9.28 -4.14 22.88
N PHE A 136 8.51 -4.45 23.93
CA PHE A 136 8.51 -3.67 25.19
C PHE A 136 8.59 -4.60 26.40
N ALA A 137 9.54 -4.32 27.30
CA ALA A 137 9.65 -5.02 28.57
C ALA A 137 8.69 -4.43 29.62
N GLU A 138 8.25 -5.25 30.56
CA GLU A 138 7.53 -4.78 31.74
C GLU A 138 8.50 -4.06 32.71
N PRO A 139 8.02 -3.10 33.53
CA PRO A 139 6.63 -2.67 33.70
C PRO A 139 6.13 -1.78 32.55
N LEU A 140 4.87 -2.00 32.12
CA LEU A 140 4.22 -1.21 31.05
C LEU A 140 3.33 -0.07 31.59
N TYR A 141 3.18 0.02 32.91
CA TYR A 141 2.36 1.00 33.61
C TYR A 141 3.19 1.68 34.67
N GLY A 142 2.92 2.96 34.90
CA GLY A 142 3.63 3.80 35.85
C GLY A 142 3.36 5.26 35.53
N ASP A 143 3.70 6.14 36.47
CA ASP A 143 3.69 7.57 36.22
C ASP A 143 4.87 7.93 35.31
N MET A 144 4.66 8.90 34.43
CA MET A 144 5.73 9.46 33.62
C MET A 144 6.70 10.22 34.52
N ASP A 145 7.98 9.88 34.44
CA ASP A 145 9.09 10.63 35.01
C ASP A 145 9.98 11.21 33.90
N ASP A 146 11.09 11.83 34.26
CA ASP A 146 12.02 12.43 33.30
C ASP A 146 12.91 11.38 32.56
N THR A 147 12.65 10.07 32.75
CA THR A 147 13.43 9.01 32.11
C THR A 147 13.32 9.11 30.58
N GLY A 148 14.45 9.34 29.92
CA GLY A 148 14.53 9.45 28.47
C GLY A 148 14.19 10.83 27.91
N ALA A 149 13.88 11.83 28.76
CA ALA A 149 13.66 13.21 28.32
C ALA A 149 14.90 13.78 27.61
N GLU A 150 16.09 13.63 28.21
CA GLU A 150 17.37 14.05 27.58
C GLU A 150 17.63 13.30 26.27
N TRP A 151 17.27 12.01 26.20
CA TRP A 151 17.40 11.21 24.98
C TRP A 151 16.52 11.73 23.84
N GLN A 152 15.27 12.14 24.14
CA GLN A 152 14.37 12.76 23.16
C GLN A 152 14.85 14.15 22.72
N GLN A 153 15.38 14.94 23.66
CA GLN A 153 15.90 16.29 23.40
C GLN A 153 17.09 16.30 22.43
N GLN A 154 17.76 15.16 22.20
CA GLN A 154 18.80 15.03 21.18
C GLN A 154 18.31 15.33 19.75
N LEU A 155 16.99 15.25 19.51
CA LEU A 155 16.38 15.63 18.23
C LEU A 155 16.18 17.15 18.09
N GLY A 156 16.35 17.93 19.17
CA GLY A 156 16.28 19.38 19.18
C GLY A 156 14.98 19.92 18.59
N ASP A 157 15.09 20.90 17.69
CA ASP A 157 13.94 21.59 17.09
C ASP A 157 13.14 20.73 16.10
N TRP A 158 13.55 19.47 15.87
CA TRP A 158 12.79 18.55 15.02
C TRP A 158 11.38 18.27 15.57
N TRP A 159 11.18 18.33 16.88
CA TRP A 159 9.86 18.16 17.49
C TRP A 159 8.85 19.25 17.09
N GLN A 160 9.32 20.40 16.59
CA GLN A 160 8.48 21.48 16.06
C GLN A 160 8.48 21.53 14.51
N SER A 161 9.14 20.58 13.86
CA SER A 161 9.22 20.46 12.40
C SER A 161 7.99 19.77 11.81
N ASP A 162 7.66 20.11 10.56
CA ASP A 162 6.66 19.45 9.72
C ASP A 162 7.26 18.41 8.76
N LYS A 163 8.58 18.19 8.84
CA LYS A 163 9.34 17.37 7.89
C LYS A 163 10.03 16.17 8.57
N PRO A 164 10.19 15.05 7.85
CA PRO A 164 11.01 13.92 8.28
C PRO A 164 12.42 14.35 8.70
N TRP A 165 12.98 13.64 9.67
CA TRP A 165 14.38 13.81 10.11
C TRP A 165 15.34 13.45 8.98
N LEU A 166 15.11 12.30 8.34
CA LEU A 166 15.82 11.86 7.15
C LEU A 166 14.88 11.90 5.94
N ARG A 167 15.21 12.72 4.94
CA ARG A 167 14.46 12.72 3.68
C ARG A 167 15.03 11.69 2.72
N HIS A 168 14.39 10.54 2.68
CA HIS A 168 14.62 9.52 1.68
C HIS A 168 13.33 9.37 0.87
N SER A 169 13.36 9.60 -0.43
CA SER A 169 12.18 9.41 -1.30
C SER A 169 12.61 8.67 -2.54
N LEU A 170 12.07 7.47 -2.74
CA LEU A 170 12.25 6.73 -3.99
C LEU A 170 11.24 7.24 -5.00
N HIS A 171 11.73 7.91 -6.03
CA HIS A 171 10.92 8.30 -7.19
C HIS A 171 11.04 7.21 -8.25
N LEU A 172 10.10 6.27 -8.24
CA LEU A 172 10.02 5.20 -9.23
C LEU A 172 9.08 5.66 -10.35
N GLU A 173 9.65 6.27 -11.38
CA GLU A 173 8.93 6.61 -12.60
C GLU A 173 9.65 6.00 -13.80
N SER A 174 8.87 5.41 -14.72
CA SER A 174 9.39 4.97 -16.01
C SER A 174 9.74 6.17 -16.88
N GLU A 175 10.77 6.04 -17.71
CA GLU A 175 11.07 7.06 -18.71
C GLU A 175 9.93 7.20 -19.72
N LYS A 176 9.79 8.42 -20.25
CA LYS A 176 8.83 8.69 -21.33
C LYS A 176 9.20 7.87 -22.57
N GLN A 177 8.23 7.15 -23.12
CA GLN A 177 8.40 6.36 -24.34
C GLN A 177 8.56 7.29 -25.55
N ARG A 178 9.76 7.31 -26.13
CA ARG A 178 10.17 8.29 -27.17
C ARG A 178 9.46 8.05 -28.51
N ASP A 179 9.09 6.81 -28.77
CA ASP A 179 8.38 6.32 -29.95
C ASP A 179 6.85 6.45 -29.84
N TRP A 180 6.32 7.00 -28.74
CA TRP A 180 4.87 7.21 -28.55
C TRP A 180 4.21 7.95 -29.71
N PHE A 181 4.90 8.94 -30.31
CA PHE A 181 4.38 9.69 -31.46
C PHE A 181 4.15 8.84 -32.71
N PHE A 182 4.89 7.75 -32.86
CA PHE A 182 4.70 6.75 -33.91
C PHE A 182 3.53 5.81 -33.54
N TRP A 183 3.54 5.26 -32.33
CA TRP A 183 2.53 4.30 -31.89
C TRP A 183 1.12 4.85 -31.80
N ARG A 184 0.95 6.11 -31.38
CA ARG A 184 -0.37 6.76 -31.29
C ARG A 184 -1.08 6.91 -32.64
N GLN A 185 -0.38 6.73 -33.76
CA GLN A 185 -0.95 6.77 -35.11
C GLN A 185 -1.42 5.39 -35.61
N LYS A 186 -1.12 4.31 -34.87
CA LYS A 186 -1.51 2.94 -35.21
C LYS A 186 -2.95 2.64 -34.77
N ARG A 187 -3.46 1.48 -35.21
CA ARG A 187 -4.72 0.94 -34.68
C ARG A 187 -4.49 0.44 -33.27
N GLY A 188 -4.91 1.20 -32.27
CA GLY A 188 -4.75 0.83 -30.87
C GLY A 188 -6.06 0.45 -30.19
N VAL A 189 -5.95 -0.26 -29.07
CA VAL A 189 -7.04 -0.53 -28.14
C VAL A 189 -6.63 -0.04 -26.76
N VAL A 190 -7.53 0.64 -26.07
CA VAL A 190 -7.31 1.06 -24.68
C VAL A 190 -8.05 0.12 -23.74
N VAL A 191 -7.36 -0.41 -22.75
CA VAL A 191 -7.95 -1.18 -21.66
C VAL A 191 -7.79 -0.39 -20.37
N ALA A 192 -8.88 -0.10 -19.68
CA ALA A 192 -8.82 0.65 -18.42
C ALA A 192 -9.20 -0.27 -17.26
N GLY A 193 -8.23 -0.58 -16.41
CA GLY A 193 -8.41 -1.33 -15.16
C GLY A 193 -8.75 -0.42 -13.97
N ARG A 194 -8.40 -0.84 -12.76
CA ARG A 194 -8.58 -0.04 -11.54
C ARG A 194 -7.71 1.23 -11.58
N MET A 195 -8.35 2.38 -11.38
CA MET A 195 -7.71 3.70 -11.30
C MET A 195 -8.54 4.64 -10.42
N ARG A 196 -8.09 5.89 -10.23
CA ARG A 196 -8.88 6.91 -9.54
C ARG A 196 -9.97 7.45 -10.47
N ALA A 197 -11.06 7.94 -9.88
CA ALA A 197 -12.19 8.47 -10.65
C ALA A 197 -11.78 9.60 -11.63
N GLU A 198 -10.90 10.51 -11.20
CA GLU A 198 -10.37 11.59 -12.04
C GLU A 198 -9.52 11.08 -13.21
N GLU A 199 -8.80 9.97 -13.01
CA GLU A 199 -7.98 9.33 -14.05
C GLU A 199 -8.88 8.66 -15.09
N GLY A 200 -9.96 8.00 -14.64
CA GLY A 200 -10.96 7.38 -15.52
C GLY A 200 -11.54 8.37 -16.54
N VAL A 201 -11.89 9.57 -16.11
CA VAL A 201 -12.40 10.64 -16.99
C VAL A 201 -11.34 11.04 -18.03
N LYS A 202 -10.08 11.23 -17.60
CA LYS A 202 -8.97 11.59 -18.49
C LYS A 202 -8.67 10.48 -19.51
N VAL A 203 -8.69 9.22 -19.07
CA VAL A 203 -8.48 8.06 -19.95
C VAL A 203 -9.59 7.96 -20.99
N ALA A 204 -10.85 8.20 -20.61
CA ALA A 204 -11.97 8.21 -21.54
C ALA A 204 -11.83 9.29 -22.62
N GLU A 205 -11.48 10.52 -22.23
CA GLU A 205 -11.23 11.62 -23.16
C GLU A 205 -10.03 11.35 -24.09
N TRP A 206 -8.96 10.79 -23.52
CA TRP A 206 -7.75 10.44 -24.26
C TRP A 206 -7.99 9.35 -25.29
N ALA A 207 -8.64 8.25 -24.92
CA ALA A 207 -9.00 7.17 -25.84
C ALA A 207 -9.90 7.68 -26.98
N LYS A 208 -10.87 8.54 -26.64
CA LYS A 208 -11.75 9.19 -27.62
C LYS A 208 -10.96 10.07 -28.60
N THR A 209 -9.97 10.83 -28.10
CA THR A 209 -9.13 11.70 -28.94
C THR A 209 -8.24 10.89 -29.90
N LEU A 210 -7.76 9.72 -29.46
CA LEU A 210 -7.02 8.79 -30.32
C LEU A 210 -7.92 8.03 -31.32
N GLY A 211 -9.24 8.04 -31.10
CA GLY A 211 -10.18 7.24 -31.88
C GLY A 211 -10.04 5.74 -31.62
N TRP A 212 -9.48 5.35 -30.47
CA TRP A 212 -9.28 3.95 -30.10
C TRP A 212 -10.47 3.43 -29.27
N PRO A 213 -10.94 2.18 -29.50
CA PRO A 213 -11.96 1.58 -28.66
C PRO A 213 -11.45 1.45 -27.21
N LEU A 214 -12.30 1.84 -26.27
CA LEU A 214 -12.02 1.78 -24.83
C LEU A 214 -12.82 0.65 -24.17
N ILE A 215 -12.09 -0.36 -23.69
CA ILE A 215 -12.62 -1.44 -22.86
C ILE A 215 -12.43 -1.05 -21.40
N GLY A 216 -13.48 -0.51 -20.78
CA GLY A 216 -13.46 -0.04 -19.40
C GLY A 216 -13.92 -1.10 -18.40
N ASP A 217 -13.07 -1.46 -17.45
CA ASP A 217 -13.44 -2.26 -16.28
C ASP A 217 -14.43 -1.49 -15.38
N VAL A 218 -15.20 -2.20 -14.56
CA VAL A 218 -16.10 -1.59 -13.57
C VAL A 218 -15.31 -0.71 -12.57
N LEU A 219 -14.05 -1.06 -12.32
CA LEU A 219 -13.15 -0.33 -11.44
C LEU A 219 -12.47 0.88 -12.09
N SER A 220 -12.76 1.20 -13.36
CA SER A 220 -12.08 2.26 -14.10
C SER A 220 -12.73 3.64 -14.02
N GLN A 221 -14.01 3.72 -13.67
CA GLN A 221 -14.82 4.94 -13.69
C GLN A 221 -14.78 5.74 -15.01
N THR A 222 -14.44 5.10 -16.13
CA THR A 222 -14.36 5.72 -17.47
C THR A 222 -15.72 6.06 -18.09
N GLY A 223 -16.82 5.71 -17.41
CA GLY A 223 -18.18 5.76 -17.97
C GLY A 223 -18.50 4.60 -18.91
N GLN A 224 -17.53 3.71 -19.18
CA GLN A 224 -17.70 2.49 -19.99
C GLN A 224 -18.41 2.76 -21.34
N PRO A 225 -17.79 3.52 -22.26
CA PRO A 225 -18.43 3.92 -23.51
C PRO A 225 -18.81 2.74 -24.41
N LEU A 226 -18.14 1.60 -24.25
CA LEU A 226 -18.49 0.31 -24.85
C LEU A 226 -18.92 -0.66 -23.74
N PRO A 227 -20.15 -0.53 -23.20
CA PRO A 227 -20.58 -1.31 -22.04
C PRO A 227 -20.73 -2.79 -22.39
N CYS A 228 -20.89 -3.63 -21.36
CA CYS A 228 -21.10 -5.07 -21.50
C CYS A 228 -19.99 -5.81 -22.25
N ALA A 229 -18.73 -5.39 -22.09
CA ALA A 229 -17.55 -6.01 -22.72
C ALA A 229 -17.44 -7.51 -22.46
N ASP A 230 -17.81 -7.97 -21.27
CA ASP A 230 -17.82 -9.41 -20.96
C ASP A 230 -18.79 -10.21 -21.87
N LEU A 231 -19.82 -9.57 -22.42
CA LEU A 231 -20.77 -10.20 -23.34
C LEU A 231 -20.30 -10.09 -24.79
N TRP A 232 -20.01 -8.88 -25.27
CA TRP A 232 -19.73 -8.69 -26.70
C TRP A 232 -18.36 -9.22 -27.11
N LEU A 233 -17.38 -9.34 -26.20
CA LEU A 233 -16.12 -10.06 -26.47
C LEU A 233 -16.33 -11.57 -26.66
N GLY A 234 -17.49 -12.12 -26.27
CA GLY A 234 -17.90 -13.47 -26.64
C GLY A 234 -18.32 -13.60 -28.11
N ASN A 235 -18.50 -12.50 -28.84
CA ASN A 235 -18.87 -12.49 -30.25
C ASN A 235 -17.62 -12.52 -31.13
N GLY A 236 -17.52 -13.53 -31.99
CA GLY A 236 -16.38 -13.70 -32.92
C GLY A 236 -16.14 -12.47 -33.81
N LYS A 237 -17.16 -11.69 -34.17
CA LYS A 237 -16.99 -10.47 -34.96
C LYS A 237 -16.15 -9.42 -34.23
N ALA A 238 -16.43 -9.20 -32.95
CA ALA A 238 -15.68 -8.24 -32.14
C ALA A 238 -14.23 -8.69 -31.95
N VAL A 239 -14.01 -9.99 -31.71
CA VAL A 239 -12.66 -10.56 -31.61
C VAL A 239 -11.89 -10.39 -32.92
N SER A 240 -12.51 -10.67 -34.07
CA SER A 240 -11.89 -10.48 -35.38
C SER A 240 -11.58 -9.02 -35.70
N GLU A 241 -12.38 -8.08 -35.22
CA GLU A 241 -12.12 -6.65 -35.37
C GLU A 241 -10.95 -6.19 -34.48
N LEU A 242 -10.95 -6.59 -33.21
CA LEU A 242 -9.87 -6.30 -32.27
C LEU A 242 -8.54 -6.98 -32.65
N ALA A 243 -8.57 -8.09 -33.40
CA ALA A 243 -7.36 -8.74 -33.91
C ALA A 243 -6.57 -7.87 -34.90
N GLN A 244 -7.16 -6.78 -35.41
CA GLN A 244 -6.47 -5.82 -36.27
C GLN A 244 -5.67 -4.77 -35.48
N ALA A 245 -5.80 -4.76 -34.15
CA ALA A 245 -5.06 -3.87 -33.27
C ALA A 245 -3.56 -4.18 -33.33
N GLN A 246 -2.76 -3.14 -33.52
CA GLN A 246 -1.31 -3.21 -33.57
C GLN A 246 -0.68 -2.85 -32.22
N ILE A 247 -1.42 -2.13 -31.37
CA ILE A 247 -0.97 -1.78 -30.02
C ILE A 247 -2.12 -1.90 -29.03
N ILE A 248 -1.82 -2.42 -27.84
CA ILE A 248 -2.73 -2.37 -26.70
C ILE A 248 -2.07 -1.54 -25.61
N VAL A 249 -2.77 -0.52 -25.13
CA VAL A 249 -2.34 0.29 -23.99
C VAL A 249 -3.31 0.05 -22.84
N GLN A 250 -2.84 -0.68 -21.83
CA GLN A 250 -3.59 -0.86 -20.59
C GLN A 250 -3.15 0.20 -19.58
N LEU A 251 -4.12 0.89 -19.00
CA LEU A 251 -3.93 1.78 -17.86
C LEU A 251 -4.66 1.19 -16.64
N GLY A 252 -3.94 1.02 -15.55
CA GLY A 252 -4.42 0.31 -14.36
C GLY A 252 -4.36 -1.21 -14.52
N SER A 253 -4.87 -1.92 -13.52
CA SER A 253 -4.77 -3.39 -13.44
C SER A 253 -6.01 -4.01 -12.79
N SER A 254 -5.93 -5.28 -12.39
CA SER A 254 -7.02 -6.00 -11.69
C SER A 254 -8.33 -6.03 -12.49
N LEU A 255 -8.25 -6.49 -13.75
CA LEU A 255 -9.42 -6.63 -14.61
C LEU A 255 -10.39 -7.68 -14.05
N THR A 256 -11.68 -7.37 -14.09
CA THR A 256 -12.76 -8.16 -13.50
C THR A 256 -13.34 -9.17 -14.50
N SER A 257 -13.46 -8.79 -15.76
CA SER A 257 -14.16 -9.59 -16.77
C SER A 257 -13.34 -10.80 -17.23
N LYS A 258 -13.97 -11.98 -17.17
CA LYS A 258 -13.36 -13.23 -17.68
C LYS A 258 -13.08 -13.15 -19.17
N ARG A 259 -13.98 -12.56 -19.97
CA ARG A 259 -13.77 -12.45 -21.43
C ARG A 259 -12.71 -11.43 -21.79
N VAL A 260 -12.60 -10.33 -21.05
CA VAL A 260 -11.48 -9.38 -21.23
C VAL A 260 -10.14 -10.07 -20.91
N LEU A 261 -10.04 -10.78 -19.78
CA LEU A 261 -8.83 -11.53 -19.41
C LEU A 261 -8.46 -12.60 -20.45
N GLN A 262 -9.45 -13.33 -20.97
CA GLN A 262 -9.21 -14.32 -22.02
C GLN A 262 -8.78 -13.68 -23.34
N TRP A 263 -9.42 -12.58 -23.74
CA TRP A 263 -9.03 -11.84 -24.93
C TRP A 263 -7.59 -11.33 -24.79
N GLN A 264 -7.25 -10.72 -23.65
CA GLN A 264 -5.90 -10.25 -23.32
C GLN A 264 -4.85 -11.37 -23.37
N ALA A 265 -5.21 -12.59 -22.97
CA ALA A 265 -4.31 -13.74 -23.04
C ALA A 265 -4.11 -14.29 -24.47
N THR A 266 -4.96 -13.90 -25.43
CA THR A 266 -4.95 -14.42 -26.81
C THR A 266 -4.61 -13.37 -27.87
N CYS A 267 -4.62 -12.08 -27.53
CA CYS A 267 -4.28 -11.03 -28.46
C CYS A 267 -2.76 -10.99 -28.70
N GLU A 268 -2.35 -10.83 -29.96
CA GLU A 268 -0.95 -10.74 -30.37
C GLU A 268 -0.69 -9.41 -31.11
N PRO A 269 -0.80 -8.24 -30.45
CA PRO A 269 -0.45 -6.97 -31.07
C PRO A 269 1.07 -6.87 -31.30
N GLU A 270 1.47 -5.96 -32.20
CA GLU A 270 2.89 -5.66 -32.45
C GLU A 270 3.59 -5.09 -31.19
N GLU A 271 2.84 -4.39 -30.32
CA GLU A 271 3.34 -3.81 -29.06
C GLU A 271 2.29 -3.87 -27.94
N THR A 272 2.73 -4.09 -26.69
CA THR A 272 1.89 -4.00 -25.49
C THR A 272 2.51 -3.09 -24.44
N GLY A 273 1.75 -2.08 -23.99
CA GLY A 273 2.14 -1.20 -22.89
C GLY A 273 1.26 -1.40 -21.66
N TRP A 274 1.89 -1.69 -20.51
CA TRP A 274 1.23 -1.83 -19.21
C TRP A 274 1.62 -0.65 -18.32
N PHE A 275 0.66 0.22 -18.00
CA PHE A 275 0.87 1.44 -17.21
C PHE A 275 -0.05 1.49 -16.00
#